data_AF-A0A350I9J6-F1
#
_entry.id   AF-A0A350I9J6-F1
#
_cell.length_a   1.000
_cell.length_b   1.000
_cell.length_c   1.000
_cell.angle_alpha   90.00
_cell.angle_beta   90.00
_cell.angle_gamma   90.00
#
_symmetry.space_group_name_H-M   'P 1'
#
loop_
_entity.id
_entity.type
_entity.pdbx_description
1 polymer ?
#
loop_
_entity_poly.entity_id
_entity_poly.type
_entity_poly.pdbx_seq_one_letter_code
_entity_poly.pdbx_strand_id
1 'polypeptide(L)'
;MSGYMKVFIDGWTDLVSTHKEKGRALKGKKVAVITQSTSEALPEGFELPIKLTAEYMDIEYVGGIFWDIRRLLSESPQIKSDIKN
;
A
#
# COMPACT_ATOMS: atom_id res chain seq x y z
N MET A 1 -2.09 -3.59 8.18
CA MET A 1 -1.61 -4.63 7.24
C MET A 1 -1.78 -6.00 7.88
N SER A 2 -1.98 -7.07 7.10
CA SER A 2 -2.01 -8.44 7.64
C SER A 2 -0.61 -8.87 8.11
N GLY A 3 -0.55 -9.88 9.00
CA GLY A 3 0.73 -10.46 9.42
C GLY A 3 1.57 -10.95 8.23
N TYR A 4 0.94 -11.59 7.25
CA TYR A 4 1.61 -12.04 6.02
C TYR A 4 2.22 -10.89 5.22
N MET A 5 1.51 -9.77 5.07
CA MET A 5 2.03 -8.59 4.39
C MET A 5 3.23 -7.99 5.12
N LYS A 6 3.21 -7.98 6.47
CA LYS A 6 4.35 -7.53 7.27
C LYS A 6 5.57 -8.42 7.04
N VAL A 7 5.41 -9.74 7.10
CA VAL A 7 6.50 -10.70 6.83
C VAL A 7 7.07 -10.51 5.42
N PHE A 8 6.22 -10.31 4.42
CA PHE A 8 6.66 -10.08 3.05
C PHE A 8 7.50 -8.79 2.91
N ILE A 9 7.03 -7.68 3.48
CA ILE A 9 7.73 -6.39 3.41
C ILE A 9 9.02 -6.42 4.24
N ASP A 10 9.04 -7.07 5.40
CA ASP A 10 10.26 -7.20 6.21
C ASP A 10 11.38 -7.93 5.46
N GLY A 11 11.00 -8.90 4.62
CA GLY A 11 11.92 -9.59 3.72
C GLY A 11 12.57 -8.68 2.68
N TRP A 12 12.07 -7.45 2.46
CA TRP A 12 12.74 -6.50 1.58
C TRP A 12 14.08 -6.01 2.13
N THR A 13 14.35 -6.24 3.41
CA THR A 13 15.70 -6.06 3.99
C THR A 13 16.75 -6.89 3.25
N ASP A 14 16.39 -8.05 2.69
CA ASP A 14 17.28 -8.83 1.85
C ASP A 14 17.57 -8.15 0.50
N LEU A 15 16.62 -7.38 -0.04
CA LEU A 15 16.78 -6.67 -1.30
C LEU A 15 17.80 -5.53 -1.22
N VAL A 16 18.04 -4.99 -0.03
CA VAL A 16 19.08 -3.97 0.22
C VAL A 16 20.43 -4.55 0.64
N SER A 17 20.45 -5.81 1.12
CA SER A 17 21.65 -6.45 1.67
C SER A 17 22.22 -7.55 0.78
N THR A 18 21.48 -8.64 0.55
CA THR A 18 21.93 -9.87 -0.12
C THR A 18 21.50 -9.97 -1.58
N HIS A 19 20.35 -9.40 -1.93
CA HIS A 19 19.72 -9.47 -3.25
C HIS A 19 19.67 -8.10 -3.95
N LYS A 20 20.78 -7.35 -3.90
CA LYS A 20 20.87 -5.95 -4.33
C LYS A 20 20.44 -5.68 -5.77
N GLU A 21 20.64 -6.63 -6.69
CA GLU A 21 20.18 -6.48 -8.09
C GLU A 21 18.66 -6.39 -8.18
N LYS A 22 17.95 -7.24 -7.45
CA LYS A 22 16.49 -7.21 -7.37
C LYS A 22 16.00 -5.94 -6.67
N GLY A 23 16.68 -5.50 -5.61
CA GLY A 23 16.38 -4.24 -4.93
C GLY A 23 16.50 -3.03 -5.86
N ARG A 24 17.62 -2.92 -6.59
CA ARG A 24 17.82 -1.85 -7.59
C ARG A 24 16.76 -1.84 -8.68
N ALA A 25 16.25 -3.01 -9.06
CA ALA A 25 15.18 -3.10 -10.05
C ALA A 25 13.85 -2.48 -9.57
N LEU A 26 13.66 -2.27 -8.25
CA LEU A 26 12.47 -1.61 -7.71
C LEU A 26 12.54 -0.08 -7.76
N LYS A 27 13.73 0.50 -7.95
CA LYS A 27 13.92 1.95 -8.01
C LYS A 27 13.02 2.60 -9.07
N GLY A 28 12.34 3.67 -8.68
CA GLY A 28 11.41 4.44 -9.52
C GLY A 28 10.11 3.70 -9.86
N LYS A 29 9.88 2.49 -9.34
CA LYS A 29 8.56 1.85 -9.45
C LYS A 29 7.57 2.57 -8.57
N LYS A 30 6.29 2.41 -8.91
CA LYS A 30 5.17 2.99 -8.16
C LYS A 30 4.56 1.95 -7.24
N VAL A 31 4.18 2.36 -6.04
CA VAL A 31 3.43 1.54 -5.08
C VAL A 31 2.21 2.28 -4.58
N ALA A 32 1.07 1.60 -4.58
CA ALA A 32 -0.19 2.06 -4.02
C ALA A 32 -0.68 1.04 -3.00
N VAL A 33 -1.51 1.50 -2.05
CA VAL A 33 -2.05 0.65 -0.99
C VAL A 33 -3.55 0.58 -1.10
N ILE A 34 -4.11 -0.62 -1.15
CA ILE A 34 -5.54 -0.84 -1.04
C ILE A 34 -5.77 -1.55 0.29
N THR A 35 -6.56 -0.93 1.16
CA THR A 35 -6.84 -1.44 2.49
C THR A 35 -8.34 -1.40 2.74
N GLN A 36 -8.81 -2.44 3.42
CA GLN A 36 -10.16 -2.49 3.95
C GLN A 36 -10.11 -2.77 5.46
N SER A 37 -11.08 -2.23 6.20
CA SER A 37 -11.24 -2.46 7.64
C SER A 37 -12.71 -2.29 8.05
N THR A 38 -13.05 -2.68 9.27
CA THR A 38 -14.29 -2.31 9.97
C THR A 38 -14.19 -0.95 10.68
N SER A 39 -13.14 -0.17 10.43
CA SER A 39 -12.97 1.17 10.99
C SER A 39 -13.72 2.21 10.15
N GLU A 40 -14.28 3.25 10.78
CA GLU A 40 -15.01 4.31 10.07
C GLU A 40 -14.11 5.18 9.19
N ALA A 41 -12.83 5.25 9.55
CA ALA A 41 -11.79 5.98 8.85
C ALA A 41 -10.48 5.19 8.88
N LEU A 42 -9.58 5.54 7.96
CA LEU A 42 -8.22 5.02 7.97
C LEU A 42 -7.51 5.50 9.25
N PRO A 43 -6.94 4.59 10.06
CA PRO A 43 -6.22 4.99 11.26
C PRO A 43 -5.08 5.96 10.93
N GLU A 44 -4.88 6.96 11.79
CA GLU A 44 -3.77 7.89 11.65
C GLU A 44 -2.44 7.13 11.61
N GLY A 45 -1.57 7.52 10.69
CA GLY A 45 -0.26 6.89 10.51
C GLY A 45 -0.28 5.50 9.88
N PHE A 46 -1.43 4.95 9.45
CA PHE A 46 -1.49 3.62 8.83
C PHE A 46 -0.57 3.50 7.61
N GLU A 47 -0.54 4.52 6.75
CA GLU A 47 0.30 4.54 5.54
C GLU A 47 1.75 4.90 5.83
N LEU A 48 2.05 5.46 7.01
CA LEU A 48 3.39 5.94 7.36
C LEU A 48 4.46 4.85 7.18
N PRO A 49 4.31 3.62 7.72
CA PRO A 49 5.33 2.58 7.50
C PRO A 49 5.50 2.26 6.01
N ILE A 50 4.44 2.32 5.20
CA ILE A 50 4.51 2.01 3.77
C ILE A 50 5.22 3.13 3.00
N LYS A 51 4.92 4.39 3.34
CA LYS A 51 5.59 5.58 2.79
C LYS A 51 7.09 5.54 3.09
N LEU A 52 7.46 5.28 4.35
CA LEU A 52 8.85 5.20 4.77
C LEU A 52 9.59 4.02 4.13
N THR A 53 8.94 2.86 3.98
CA THR A 53 9.51 1.73 3.24
C THR A 53 9.71 2.06 1.77
N ALA A 54 8.75 2.74 1.13
CA ALA A 54 8.87 3.15 -0.26
C ALA A 54 10.04 4.12 -0.46
N GLU A 55 10.13 5.14 0.40
CA GLU A 55 11.25 6.10 0.40
C GLU A 55 12.60 5.40 0.58
N TYR A 56 12.70 4.49 1.57
CA TYR A 56 13.92 3.72 1.82
C TYR A 56 14.37 2.88 0.61
N MET A 57 13.42 2.42 -0.20
CA MET A 57 13.65 1.55 -1.36
C MET A 57 13.78 2.31 -2.68
N ASP A 58 13.80 3.65 -2.66
CA ASP A 58 13.68 4.50 -3.86
C ASP A 58 12.42 4.19 -4.71
N ILE A 59 11.30 3.83 -4.08
CA ILE A 59 10.00 3.55 -4.72
C ILE A 59 9.10 4.79 -4.56
N GLU A 60 8.35 5.13 -5.62
CA GLU A 60 7.37 6.22 -5.60
C GLU A 60 6.05 5.76 -4.97
N TYR A 61 5.71 6.27 -3.79
CA TYR A 61 4.40 6.05 -3.19
C TYR A 61 3.35 6.95 -3.82
N VAL A 62 2.31 6.37 -4.43
CA VAL A 62 1.30 7.13 -5.21
C VAL A 62 -0.04 7.33 -4.50
N GLY A 63 -0.18 6.84 -3.27
CA GLY A 63 -1.39 6.99 -2.48
C GLY A 63 -2.02 5.67 -2.04
N GLY A 64 -3.11 5.79 -1.29
CA GLY A 64 -3.84 4.67 -0.76
C GLY A 64 -5.35 4.85 -0.90
N ILE A 65 -6.04 3.71 -1.03
CA ILE A 65 -7.49 3.60 -0.99
C ILE A 65 -7.85 2.85 0.28
N PHE A 66 -8.73 3.46 1.07
CA PHE A 66 -9.30 2.85 2.26
C PHE A 66 -10.79 2.57 2.05
N TRP A 67 -11.23 1.38 2.43
CA TRP A 67 -12.63 1.00 2.42
C TRP A 67 -13.10 0.51 3.79
N ASP A 68 -14.15 1.15 4.32
CA ASP A 68 -14.90 0.62 5.45
C ASP A 68 -15.85 -0.46 4.95
N ILE A 69 -15.58 -1.73 5.30
CA ILE A 69 -16.36 -2.88 4.83
C ILE A 69 -17.80 -2.91 5.33
N ARG A 70 -18.14 -2.07 6.31
CA ARG A 70 -19.52 -1.95 6.80
C ARG A 70 -20.37 -1.08 5.86
N ARG A 71 -19.76 -0.37 4.92
CA ARG A 71 -20.45 0.41 3.88
C ARG A 71 -20.74 -0.47 2.67
N LEU A 72 -21.85 -0.18 1.98
CA LEU A 72 -22.15 -0.84 0.72
C LEU A 72 -21.25 -0.30 -0.38
N LEU A 73 -20.75 -1.15 -1.27
CA LEU A 73 -19.93 -0.71 -2.42
C LEU A 73 -20.69 0.26 -3.34
N SER A 74 -22.02 0.19 -3.37
CA SER A 74 -22.88 1.15 -4.09
C SER A 74 -22.78 2.58 -3.53
N GLU A 75 -22.30 2.73 -2.30
CA GLU A 75 -22.11 3.99 -1.60
C GLU A 75 -20.69 4.54 -1.76
N SER A 76 -19.77 3.81 -2.44
CA SER A 76 -18.42 4.28 -2.74
C SER A 76 -18.46 5.48 -3.70
N PRO A 77 -17.95 6.66 -3.31
CA PRO A 77 -17.84 7.81 -4.22
C PRO A 77 -16.96 7.54 -5.44
N GLN A 78 -15.94 6.68 -5.29
CA GLN A 78 -14.92 6.39 -6.32
C GLN A 78 -15.37 5.32 -7.34
N ILE A 79 -16.30 4.41 -6.99
CA ILE A 79 -16.75 3.36 -7.93
C ILE A 79 -17.73 3.93 -8.97
N LYS A 80 -18.48 5.00 -8.64
CA LYS A 80 -19.43 5.63 -9.56
C LYS A 80 -18.76 6.31 -10.77
N SER A 81 -17.49 6.73 -10.67
CA SER A 81 -16.74 7.27 -11.81
C SER A 81 -16.22 6.19 -12.75
N ASP A 82 -15.94 5.00 -12.23
CA ASP A 82 -15.26 3.93 -12.97
C ASP A 82 -16.24 2.94 -13.62
N ILE A 83 -17.50 2.88 -13.16
CA ILE A 83 -18.58 2.09 -13.81
C ILE A 83 -19.19 2.81 -15.03
N LYS A 84 -18.82 4.08 -15.27
CA LYS A 84 -19.34 4.88 -16.40
C LYS A 84 -18.43 4.95 -17.63
N ASN A 85 -17.35 4.18 -17.69
CA ASN A 85 -16.54 4.01 -18.91
C ASN A 85 -16.32 2.54 -19.24
#